data_AF-A0A316GM12-F1
#
_entry.id   AF-A0A316GM12-F1
#
_cell.length_a   1.000
_cell.length_b   1.000
_cell.length_c   1.000
_cell.angle_alpha   90.00
_cell.angle_beta   90.00
_cell.angle_gamma   90.00
#
_symmetry.space_group_name_H-M   'P 1'
#
loop_
_entity.id
_entity.type
_entity.pdbx_description
1 polymer ?
#
loop_
_entity_poly.entity_id
_entity_poly.type
_entity_poly.pdbx_seq_one_letter_code
_entity_poly.pdbx_strand_id
1 'polypeptide(L)' 'MPETTFTTPDVPVSTYRDLFGNRCRRLVAPAGDLTMWGDATIWDDGKLDRVLPGARELSVPELPDHSLVYLMGSR' A
#
# COMPACT_ATOMS: atom_id res chain seq x y z
N MET A 1 12.77 5.25 -1.15
CA MET A 1 12.89 6.45 -0.29
C MET A 1 13.08 5.97 1.14
N PRO A 2 13.93 6.61 1.95
CA PRO A 2 14.10 6.20 3.33
C PRO A 2 12.83 6.54 4.11
N GLU A 3 12.11 5.51 4.52
CA GLU A 3 11.12 5.61 5.60
C GLU A 3 11.67 4.82 6.79
N THR A 4 11.54 5.37 7.98
CA THR A 4 11.91 4.71 9.23
C THR A 4 10.66 4.50 10.07
N THR A 5 10.62 3.42 10.84
CA THR A 5 9.54 3.19 11.80
C THR A 5 10.12 2.57 13.04
N PHE A 6 9.53 2.96 14.15
CA PHE A 6 9.95 2.64 15.48
C PHE A 6 8.74 2.21 16.28
N THR A 7 8.97 1.35 17.25
CA THR A 7 7.97 0.88 18.20
C THR A 7 8.49 1.08 19.62
N THR A 8 7.60 1.38 20.55
CA THR A 8 7.91 1.40 21.98
C THR A 8 6.83 0.62 22.73
N PRO A 9 7.17 -0.52 23.36
CA PRO A 9 8.49 -1.17 23.38
C PRO A 9 8.95 -1.63 21.98
N ASP A 10 10.25 -1.89 21.83
CA ASP A 10 10.80 -2.44 20.59
C ASP A 10 10.20 -3.84 20.33
N VAL A 11 9.60 -4.03 19.15
CA VAL A 11 9.03 -5.32 18.74
C VAL A 11 9.52 -5.70 17.34
N PRO A 12 9.67 -7.00 17.05
CA PRO A 12 10.03 -7.44 15.71
C PRO A 12 8.98 -6.99 14.68
N VAL A 13 9.42 -6.21 13.69
CA VAL A 13 8.61 -5.77 12.55
C VAL A 13 9.14 -6.37 11.26
N SER A 14 8.27 -7.04 10.53
CA SER A 14 8.54 -7.53 9.17
C SER A 14 7.86 -6.64 8.14
N THR A 15 8.45 -6.51 6.95
CA THR A 15 7.86 -5.76 5.83
C THR A 15 7.52 -6.72 4.70
N TYR A 16 6.35 -6.56 4.09
CA TYR A 16 5.93 -7.32 2.91
C TYR A 16 5.17 -6.41 1.94
N ARG A 17 4.90 -6.90 0.72
CA ARG A 17 3.98 -6.24 -0.21
C ARG A 17 2.69 -7.04 -0.32
N ASP A 18 1.56 -6.37 -0.23
CA ASP A 18 0.26 -7.01 -0.47
C ASP A 18 0.02 -7.22 -1.98
N LEU A 19 -1.14 -7.79 -2.31
CA LEU A 19 -1.54 -8.09 -3.69
C LEU A 19 -1.72 -6.83 -4.56
N PHE A 20 -1.86 -5.66 -3.94
CA PHE A 20 -2.02 -4.36 -4.59
C PHE A 20 -0.68 -3.60 -4.67
N GLY A 21 0.41 -4.20 -4.17
CA GLY A 21 1.73 -3.60 -4.17
C GLY A 21 2.00 -2.65 -3.01
N ASN A 22 1.04 -2.48 -2.08
CA ASN A 22 1.24 -1.66 -0.90
C ASN A 22 2.33 -2.27 -0.02
N ARG A 23 3.20 -1.41 0.51
CA ARG A 23 4.24 -1.82 1.45
C ARG A 23 3.64 -1.88 2.85
N CYS A 24 3.40 -3.08 3.34
CA CYS A 24 2.78 -3.35 4.62
C CYS A 24 3.82 -3.72 5.68
N ARG A 25 3.55 -3.35 6.93
CA ARG A 25 4.34 -3.76 8.10
C ARG A 25 3.54 -4.71 8.96
N ARG A 26 4.17 -5.77 9.42
CA ARG A 26 3.56 -6.82 10.25
C ARG A 26 4.36 -6.99 11.55
N LEU A 27 3.65 -6.87 12.66
CA LEU A 27 4.15 -7.04 14.02
C LEU A 27 3.11 -7.71 14.91
N VAL A 28 3.51 -8.15 16.10
CA VAL A 28 2.60 -8.63 17.15
C VAL A 28 2.67 -7.64 18.30
N ALA A 29 1.53 -7.04 18.67
CA ALA A 29 1.48 -6.12 19.79
C ALA A 29 1.69 -6.89 21.11
N PRO A 30 2.58 -6.41 22.00
CA PRO A 30 2.72 -6.99 23.33
C PRO A 30 1.52 -6.60 24.20
N ALA A 31 1.37 -7.25 25.35
CA ALA A 31 0.38 -6.81 26.34
C ALA A 31 0.76 -5.42 26.90
N GLY A 32 -0.24 -4.57 27.10
CA GLY A 32 -0.06 -3.19 27.57
C GLY A 32 0.06 -2.18 26.43
N ASP A 33 0.71 -1.06 26.70
CA ASP A 33 0.79 0.05 25.75
C ASP A 33 1.83 -0.21 24.66
N LEU A 34 1.42 0.01 23.41
CA LEU A 34 2.28 0.01 22.24
C LEU A 34 2.18 1.37 21.55
N THR A 35 3.31 2.06 21.42
CA THR A 35 3.43 3.26 20.60
C THR A 35 4.15 2.92 19.30
N MET A 36 3.62 3.41 18.18
CA MET A 36 4.24 3.29 16.86
C MET A 36 4.44 4.68 16.29
N TRP A 37 5.61 4.95 15.70
CA TRP A 37 5.89 6.20 15.02
C TRP A 37 6.88 5.99 13.88
N GLY A 38 6.95 6.95 12.96
CA GLY A 38 7.84 6.87 11.81
C GLY A 38 8.10 8.22 11.19
N ASP A 39 9.11 8.25 10.34
CA ASP A 39 9.50 9.41 9.55
C ASP A 39 9.68 8.94 8.10
N ALA A 40 9.15 9.71 7.15
CA ALA A 40 9.34 9.47 5.74
C ALA A 40 9.48 10.80 5.00
N THR A 41 10.48 10.87 4.12
CA THR A 41 10.57 11.93 3.12
C THR A 41 10.20 11.36 1.76
N ILE A 42 9.14 11.91 1.16
CA ILE A 42 8.61 11.47 -0.13
C ILE A 42 8.85 12.55 -1.17
N TRP A 43 9.35 12.15 -2.32
CA TRP A 43 9.41 12.99 -3.50
C TRP A 43 8.16 12.73 -4.32
N ASP A 44 7.43 13.79 -4.58
CA ASP A 44 6.28 13.82 -5.46
C ASP A 44 6.56 14.82 -6.57
N ASP A 45 6.22 14.47 -7.82
CA ASP A 45 6.48 15.34 -8.95
C ASP A 45 5.44 16.48 -9.07
N GLY A 46 4.40 16.43 -8.22
CA GLY A 46 3.33 17.42 -8.11
C GLY A 46 2.42 17.48 -9.33
N LYS A 47 2.59 16.57 -10.30
CA LYS A 47 1.75 16.56 -11.49
C LYS A 47 0.43 15.88 -11.18
N LEU A 48 -0.63 16.41 -11.81
CA LEU A 48 -1.90 15.71 -11.82
C LEU A 48 -1.76 14.37 -12.54
N ASP A 49 -2.57 13.40 -12.12
CA ASP A 49 -2.73 12.16 -12.83
C ASP A 49 -3.09 12.41 -14.30
N ARG A 50 -2.55 11.58 -15.18
CA ARG A 50 -2.77 11.70 -16.60
C ARG A 50 -4.24 11.44 -16.93
N VAL A 51 -4.92 12.48 -17.41
CA VAL A 51 -6.25 12.33 -18.02
C VAL A 51 -6.10 11.77 -19.43
N LEU A 52 -6.83 10.71 -19.74
CA LEU A 52 -6.87 10.06 -21.05
C LEU A 52 -8.30 10.11 -21.62
N PRO A 53 -8.71 11.20 -22.30
CA PRO A 53 -10.09 11.33 -22.79
C PRO A 53 -10.53 10.25 -23.78
N GLY A 54 -9.58 9.65 -24.49
CA GLY A 54 -9.83 8.54 -25.42
C GLY A 54 -9.76 7.15 -24.79
N ALA A 55 -9.51 7.03 -23.48
CA ALA A 55 -9.54 5.74 -22.81
C ALA A 55 -10.97 5.18 -22.85
N ARG A 56 -11.11 3.96 -23.39
CA ARG A 56 -12.39 3.24 -23.43
C ARG A 56 -12.52 2.32 -22.22
N GLU A 57 -13.74 2.11 -21.77
CA GLU A 57 -14.05 0.99 -20.90
C GLU A 57 -13.84 -0.33 -21.68
N LEU A 58 -13.17 -1.28 -21.06
CA LEU A 58 -12.97 -2.62 -21.61
C LEU A 58 -13.99 -3.57 -20.99
N SER A 59 -14.54 -4.47 -21.81
CA SER A 59 -15.38 -5.54 -21.27
C SER A 59 -14.53 -6.46 -20.38
N VAL A 60 -15.15 -7.10 -19.39
CA VAL A 60 -14.44 -7.98 -18.43
C VAL A 60 -13.54 -9.03 -19.13
N PRO A 61 -13.98 -9.71 -20.21
CA PRO A 61 -13.13 -10.69 -20.91
C PRO A 61 -11.89 -10.11 -21.61
N GLU A 62 -11.86 -8.81 -21.87
CA GLU A 62 -10.72 -8.11 -22.51
C GLU A 62 -9.73 -7.55 -21.48
N LEU A 63 -10.05 -7.59 -20.19
CA LEU A 63 -9.18 -7.06 -19.15
C LEU A 63 -7.96 -7.98 -18.95
N PRO A 64 -6.77 -7.42 -18.69
CA PRO A 64 -5.64 -8.22 -18.24
C PRO A 64 -5.96 -8.96 -16.93
N ASP A 65 -5.49 -10.21 -16.81
CA ASP A 65 -5.75 -11.07 -15.65
C ASP A 65 -5.41 -10.40 -14.29
N HIS A 66 -4.32 -9.64 -14.24
CA HIS A 66 -3.87 -8.95 -13.03
C HIS A 66 -4.82 -7.83 -12.57
N SER A 67 -5.72 -7.36 -13.43
CA SER A 67 -6.71 -6.34 -13.10
C SER A 67 -7.97 -6.92 -12.44
N LEU A 68 -8.22 -8.23 -12.60
CA LEU A 68 -9.45 -8.87 -12.12
C LEU A 68 -9.58 -8.81 -10.59
N VAL A 69 -8.45 -8.75 -9.86
CA VAL A 69 -8.43 -8.62 -8.39
C VAL A 69 -9.15 -7.34 -7.91
N TYR A 70 -9.13 -6.27 -8.70
CA TYR A 70 -9.76 -4.99 -8.36
C TYR A 70 -11.28 -4.95 -8.61
N LEU A 71 -11.84 -5.97 -9.27
CA LEU A 71 -13.28 -6.10 -9.50
C LEU A 71 -14.00 -6.88 -8.39
N MET A 72 -13.24 -7.52 -7.48
CA MET A 72 -13.81 -8.28 -6.39
C MET A 72 -14.44 -7.34 -5.34
N GLY A 73 -15.53 -7.78 -4.73
CA GLY A 73 -16.15 -7.02 -3.64
C GLY A 73 -15.20 -6.86 -2.45
N SER A 74 -15.09 -5.62 -1.93
CA SER A 74 -14.38 -5.35 -0.68
C SER A 74 -15.10 -6.00 0.49
N ARG A 75 -14.35 -6.44 1.50
CA ARG A 75 -14.87 -6.94 2.78
C ARG A 75 -14.39 -6.06 3.91
#